data_AF-A0A7K5J4P3-F1
#
_entry.id   AF-A0A7K5J4P3-F1
#
_cell.length_a   1.000
_cell.length_b   1.000
_cell.length_c   1.000
_cell.angle_alpha   90.00
_cell.angle_beta   90.00
_cell.angle_gamma   90.00
#
_symmetry.space_group_name_H-M   'P 1'
#
loop_
_entity.id
_entity.type
_entity.pdbx_description
1 polymer ?
#
loop_
_entity_poly.entity_id
_entity_poly.type
_entity_poly.pdbx_seq_one_letter_code
_entity_poly.pdbx_strand_id
1 'polypeptide(L)'
;PYHVRINQNLYLEASLHSSDPSLELFLDTCVASPTRQNFTTRTYAIIKNGCVKDPTYSSYYSPYRHTLRFKFNAFQFVRSNPEVYLQCELVVCRTFDYSSRCRQGCVQRSKREASS
;
A
#
# COMPACT_ATOMS: atom_id res chain seq x y z
N PRO A 1 -3.09 -14.87 13.66
CA PRO A 1 -3.28 -14.53 12.24
C PRO A 1 -4.73 -14.07 12.02
N TYR A 2 -5.01 -13.26 11.00
CA TYR A 2 -6.37 -12.85 10.68
C TYR A 2 -6.95 -13.78 9.62
N HIS A 3 -8.04 -14.51 9.95
CA HIS A 3 -8.61 -15.56 9.10
C HIS A 3 -9.75 -15.01 8.23
N VAL A 4 -9.66 -15.25 6.93
CA VAL A 4 -10.52 -14.63 5.91
C VAL A 4 -10.82 -15.62 4.81
N ARG A 5 -11.97 -15.45 4.14
CA ARG A 5 -12.31 -16.22 2.93
C ARG A 5 -11.74 -15.55 1.69
N ILE A 6 -11.43 -16.34 0.67
CA ILE A 6 -11.06 -15.79 -0.65
C ILE A 6 -12.16 -14.83 -1.11
N ASN A 7 -11.74 -13.71 -1.69
CA ASN A 7 -12.60 -12.63 -2.17
C ASN A 7 -13.38 -11.85 -1.09
N GLN A 8 -13.15 -12.13 0.20
CA GLN A 8 -13.67 -11.30 1.29
C GLN A 8 -12.96 -9.95 1.33
N ASN A 9 -13.69 -8.85 1.53
CA ASN A 9 -13.06 -7.54 1.75
C ASN A 9 -12.19 -7.56 3.01
N LEU A 10 -10.94 -7.12 2.88
CA LEU A 10 -10.03 -6.83 3.97
C LEU A 10 -9.96 -5.33 4.17
N TYR A 11 -10.18 -4.87 5.40
CA TYR A 11 -10.12 -3.47 5.77
C TYR A 11 -8.90 -3.25 6.65
N LEU A 12 -8.06 -2.30 6.27
CA LEU A 12 -6.83 -1.98 6.97
C LEU A 12 -6.82 -0.50 7.32
N GLU A 13 -6.28 -0.22 8.50
CA GLU A 13 -6.00 1.13 8.97
C GLU A 13 -4.52 1.21 9.39
N ALA A 14 -3.87 2.30 8.99
CA ALA A 14 -2.58 2.69 9.51
C ALA A 14 -2.69 4.11 10.08
N SER A 15 -2.23 4.30 11.31
CA SER A 15 -2.30 5.57 12.02
C SER A 15 -0.94 5.94 12.58
N LEU A 16 -0.53 7.18 12.38
CA LEU A 16 0.68 7.76 12.95
C LEU A 16 0.34 8.40 14.29
N HIS A 17 0.94 7.89 15.36
CA HIS A 17 0.83 8.49 16.69
C HIS A 17 1.90 9.56 16.86
N SER A 18 1.52 10.83 16.71
CA SER A 18 2.39 11.99 16.89
C SER A 18 1.60 13.15 17.52
N SER A 19 2.29 13.99 18.30
CA SER A 19 1.72 15.24 18.80
C SER A 19 1.76 16.38 17.78
N ASP A 20 2.50 16.22 16.68
CA ASP A 20 2.61 17.23 15.62
C ASP A 20 1.40 17.15 14.67
N PRO A 21 0.49 18.15 14.67
CA PRO A 21 -0.70 18.16 13.83
C PRO A 21 -0.37 18.42 12.35
N SER A 22 0.87 18.82 12.04
CA SER A 22 1.32 19.14 10.68
C SER A 22 1.87 17.93 9.92
N LEU A 23 1.63 16.70 10.39
CA LEU A 23 2.06 15.48 9.72
C LEU A 23 0.91 14.80 8.97
N GLU A 24 1.21 14.27 7.79
CA GLU A 24 0.31 13.40 7.02
C GLU A 24 0.99 12.08 6.65
N LEU A 25 0.18 11.02 6.58
CA LEU A 25 0.63 9.71 6.13
C LEU A 25 0.29 9.50 4.66
N PHE A 26 1.18 8.79 3.96
CA PHE A 26 0.97 8.34 2.60
C PHE A 26 1.38 6.88 2.44
N LEU A 27 0.53 6.07 1.82
CA LEU A 27 0.83 4.68 1.50
C LEU A 27 1.56 4.63 0.16
N ASP A 28 2.88 4.48 0.20
CA ASP A 28 3.69 4.48 -1.01
C ASP A 28 3.63 3.13 -1.71
N THR A 29 4.01 2.06 -1.01
CA THR A 29 4.11 0.74 -1.61
C THR A 29 3.53 -0.28 -0.64
N CYS A 30 2.69 -1.19 -1.12
CA CYS A 30 2.30 -2.33 -0.32
C CYS A 30 2.29 -3.60 -1.16
N VAL A 31 3.00 -4.60 -0.65
CA VAL A 31 3.31 -5.84 -1.36
C VAL A 31 2.92 -7.02 -0.50
N ALA A 32 2.26 -7.98 -1.12
CA ALA A 32 1.94 -9.25 -0.50
C ALA A 32 2.92 -10.35 -0.92
N SER A 33 3.19 -11.28 0.00
CA SER A 33 4.04 -12.45 -0.21
C SER A 33 3.44 -13.69 0.46
N PRO A 34 3.66 -14.91 -0.08
CA PRO A 34 3.31 -16.15 0.60
C PRO A 34 4.28 -16.51 1.74
N THR A 35 5.38 -15.77 1.92
CA THR A 35 6.34 -15.99 3.02
C THR A 35 6.63 -14.70 3.77
N ARG A 36 7.00 -14.80 5.05
CA ARG A 36 7.34 -13.62 5.87
C ARG A 36 8.71 -13.03 5.54
N GLN A 37 9.58 -13.79 4.88
CA GLN A 37 11.00 -13.46 4.73
C GLN A 37 11.37 -12.90 3.35
N ASN A 38 10.54 -13.13 2.32
CA ASN A 38 10.87 -12.75 0.95
C ASN A 38 9.73 -11.97 0.30
N PHE A 39 9.95 -10.67 0.08
CA PHE A 39 9.03 -9.77 -0.61
C PHE A 39 9.57 -9.33 -1.98
N THR A 40 10.37 -10.17 -2.65
CA THR A 40 10.98 -9.83 -3.96
C THR A 40 10.71 -10.87 -5.04
N THR A 41 10.77 -12.17 -4.72
CA THR A 41 10.72 -13.24 -5.73
C THR A 41 9.30 -13.57 -6.19
N ARG A 42 8.38 -13.79 -5.25
CA ARG A 42 7.01 -14.20 -5.54
C ARG A 42 6.04 -13.29 -4.80
N THR A 43 5.74 -12.16 -5.41
CA THR A 43 4.95 -11.12 -4.78
C THR A 43 3.77 -10.66 -5.61
N TYR A 44 2.82 -10.04 -4.92
CA TYR A 44 1.68 -9.37 -5.51
C TYR A 44 1.66 -7.92 -5.03
N ALA A 45 1.78 -6.96 -5.95
CA ALA A 45 1.74 -5.55 -5.59
C ALA A 45 0.30 -5.08 -5.47
N ILE A 46 -0.06 -4.56 -4.29
CA ILE A 46 -1.35 -3.92 -4.04
C ILE A 46 -1.27 -2.44 -4.41
N ILE A 47 -0.20 -1.78 -3.95
CA ILE A 47 0.22 -0.43 -4.35
C ILE A 47 1.71 -0.46 -4.66
N LYS A 48 2.15 0.30 -5.66
CA LYS A 48 3.57 0.50 -5.96
C LYS A 48 3.83 1.95 -6.34
N ASN A 49 4.75 2.63 -5.66
CA ASN A 49 5.09 4.04 -5.90
C ASN A 49 3.86 4.96 -5.90
N GLY A 50 2.96 4.77 -4.95
CA GLY A 50 1.70 5.50 -4.80
C GLY A 50 0.61 5.10 -5.80
N CYS A 51 0.91 4.19 -6.71
CA CYS A 51 -0.02 3.76 -7.75
C CYS A 51 -0.72 2.46 -7.36
N VAL A 52 -2.04 2.49 -7.38
CA VAL A 52 -2.87 1.29 -7.19
C VAL A 52 -2.56 0.27 -8.29
N LYS A 53 -2.33 -0.99 -7.88
CA LYS A 53 -2.07 -2.13 -8.77
C LYS A 53 -3.12 -3.23 -8.61
N ASP A 54 -3.69 -3.37 -7.41
CA ASP A 54 -4.83 -4.26 -7.16
C ASP A 54 -6.14 -3.58 -7.59
N PRO A 55 -6.93 -4.17 -8.51
CA PRO A 55 -8.18 -3.58 -8.98
C PRO A 55 -9.30 -3.58 -7.94
N THR A 56 -9.18 -4.37 -6.88
CA THR A 56 -10.12 -4.42 -5.76
C THR A 56 -9.79 -3.41 -4.66
N TYR A 57 -8.65 -2.73 -4.79
CA TYR A 57 -8.23 -1.70 -3.85
C TYR A 57 -9.18 -0.50 -3.85
N SER A 58 -9.45 0.04 -2.67
CA SER A 58 -10.15 1.32 -2.54
C SER A 58 -9.71 2.01 -1.24
N SER A 59 -9.43 3.30 -1.32
CA SER A 59 -9.20 4.13 -0.14
C SER A 59 -10.52 4.57 0.48
N TYR A 60 -10.54 4.68 1.80
CA TYR A 60 -11.65 5.23 2.56
C TYR A 60 -11.28 6.59 3.14
N TYR A 61 -12.29 7.44 3.27
CA TYR A 61 -12.13 8.73 3.93
C TYR A 61 -11.67 8.53 5.38
N SER A 62 -10.70 9.34 5.77
CA SER A 62 -10.28 9.54 7.16
C SER A 62 -10.39 11.03 7.48
N PRO A 63 -11.01 11.42 8.60
CA PRO A 63 -11.01 12.81 9.03
C PRO A 63 -9.62 13.30 9.44
N TYR A 64 -8.67 12.40 9.70
CA TYR A 64 -7.32 12.72 10.13
C TYR A 64 -6.29 12.40 9.03
N ARG A 65 -5.45 13.38 8.68
CA ARG A 65 -4.38 13.23 7.65
C ARG A 65 -3.28 12.25 8.03
N HIS A 66 -3.12 11.99 9.32
CA HIS A 66 -2.17 11.02 9.87
C HIS A 66 -2.77 9.60 9.99
N THR A 67 -3.95 9.36 9.41
CA THR A 67 -4.61 8.05 9.38
C THR A 67 -5.01 7.70 7.95
N LEU A 68 -4.62 6.51 7.51
CA LEU A 68 -4.94 5.93 6.22
C LEU A 68 -5.87 4.75 6.41
N ARG A 69 -6.92 4.69 5.61
CA ARG A 69 -7.87 3.58 5.57
C ARG A 69 -8.00 3.09 4.16
N PHE A 70 -7.90 1.79 3.97
CA PHE A 70 -8.07 1.19 2.65
C PHE A 70 -8.62 -0.23 2.76
N LYS A 71 -9.16 -0.71 1.65
CA LYS A 71 -9.51 -2.11 1.47
C LYS A 71 -8.82 -2.71 0.26
N PHE A 72 -8.76 -4.03 0.23
CA PHE A 72 -8.62 -4.87 -0.96
C PHE A 72 -9.23 -6.24 -0.67
N ASN A 73 -9.47 -7.06 -1.68
CA ASN A 73 -10.08 -8.37 -1.49
C ASN A 73 -9.02 -9.40 -1.12
N ALA A 74 -9.34 -10.29 -0.18
CA ALA A 74 -8.50 -11.41 0.18
C ALA A 74 -8.24 -12.33 -1.02
N PHE A 75 -7.01 -12.80 -1.15
CA PHE A 75 -6.58 -13.72 -2.20
C PHE A 75 -5.59 -14.74 -1.62
N GLN A 76 -5.18 -15.70 -2.44
CA GLN A 76 -4.17 -16.68 -2.09
C GLN A 76 -3.19 -16.90 -3.24
N PHE A 77 -1.96 -17.29 -2.92
CA PHE A 77 -0.99 -17.71 -3.92
C PHE A 77 -1.23 -19.17 -4.31
N VAL A 78 -1.42 -19.43 -5.61
CA VAL A 78 -1.63 -20.78 -6.15
C VAL A 78 -0.44 -21.70 -5.82
N ARG A 79 -0.66 -22.95 -5.40
CA ARG A 79 0.45 -23.88 -5.02
C ARG A 79 1.38 -23.28 -3.95
N SER A 80 0.80 -22.68 -2.91
CA SER A 80 1.54 -22.17 -1.75
C SER A 80 0.75 -22.39 -0.48
N ASN A 81 1.33 -22.05 0.66
CA ASN A 81 0.61 -22.01 1.93
C ASN A 81 -0.52 -20.97 1.85
N PRO A 82 -1.64 -21.18 2.58
CA PRO A 82 -2.78 -20.26 2.56
C PRO A 82 -2.51 -18.94 3.28
N GLU A 83 -1.34 -18.80 3.92
CA GLU A 83 -0.95 -17.55 4.59
C GLU A 83 -0.43 -16.53 3.58
N VAL A 84 -0.87 -15.28 3.76
CA VAL A 84 -0.41 -14.13 3.00
C VAL A 84 0.11 -13.08 3.96
N TYR A 85 1.28 -12.56 3.65
CA TYR A 85 1.98 -11.55 4.43
C TYR A 85 2.02 -10.25 3.68
N LEU A 86 1.79 -9.13 4.38
CA LEU A 86 1.83 -7.80 3.81
C LEU A 86 3.07 -7.07 4.33
N GLN A 87 3.76 -6.39 3.42
CA GLN A 87 4.78 -5.41 3.74
C GLN A 87 4.35 -4.10 3.07
N CYS A 88 3.98 -3.11 3.88
CA CYS A 88 3.65 -1.78 3.40
C CYS A 88 4.72 -0.77 3.84
N GLU A 89 5.11 0.11 2.92
CA GLU A 89 5.93 1.29 3.14
C GLU A 89 5.01 2.51 3.29
N LEU A 90 5.06 3.11 4.48
CA LEU A 90 4.32 4.31 4.83
C LEU A 90 5.30 5.48 4.87
N VAL A 91 4.95 6.57 4.21
CA VAL A 91 5.73 7.80 4.19
C VAL A 91 5.03 8.83 5.06
N VAL A 92 5.81 9.48 5.93
CA VAL A 92 5.37 10.62 6.73
C VAL A 92 5.86 11.90 6.03
N CYS A 93 4.96 12.84 5.76
CA CYS A 93 5.31 14.15 5.23
C CYS A 93 4.75 15.26 6.12
N ARG A 94 5.31 16.46 5.98
CA ARG A 94 4.63 17.66 6.49
C ARG A 94 3.48 18.03 5.58
N THR A 95 2.35 18.41 6.18
CA THR A 95 1.23 19.01 5.49
C THR A 95 1.69 20.28 4.76
N PHE A 96 1.19 20.48 3.54
CA PHE A 96 1.49 21.64 2.67
C PHE A 96 2.91 21.71 2.11
N ASP A 97 3.76 20.70 2.33
CA ASP A 97 4.99 20.55 1.56
C ASP A 97 4.67 19.97 0.17
N TYR A 98 4.48 20.86 -0.80
CA TYR A 98 4.16 20.53 -2.19
C TYR A 98 5.26 19.76 -2.93
N SER A 99 6.49 19.77 -2.41
CA SER A 99 7.61 19.00 -2.98
C SER A 99 7.69 17.57 -2.43
N SER A 100 7.00 17.30 -1.32
CA SER A 100 7.06 16.04 -0.60
C SER A 100 6.60 14.84 -1.42
N ARG A 101 7.09 13.66 -1.05
CA ARG A 101 6.67 12.38 -1.63
C ARG A 101 5.16 12.17 -1.56
N CYS A 102 4.50 12.62 -0.49
CA CYS A 102 3.05 12.51 -0.31
C CYS A 102 2.27 13.29 -1.38
N ARG A 103 2.77 14.47 -1.77
CA ARG A 103 2.14 15.33 -2.79
C ARG A 103 2.40 14.85 -4.23
N GLN A 104 3.48 14.10 -4.45
CA GLN A 104 3.75 13.48 -5.76
C GLN A 104 2.72 12.40 -6.14
N GLY A 105 2.04 11.79 -5.16
CA GLY A 105 1.00 10.80 -5.42
C GLY A 105 1.50 9.57 -6.17
N CYS A 106 0.79 9.16 -7.22
CA CYS A 106 1.18 8.03 -8.07
C CYS A 106 2.27 8.45 -9.07
N VAL A 107 3.46 7.83 -8.94
CA VAL A 107 4.59 8.04 -9.86
C VAL A 107 4.79 6.80 -10.72
N GLN A 108 4.35 6.86 -11.99
CA GLN A 108 4.65 5.82 -12.96
C GLN A 108 6.05 6.06 -13.56
N ARG A 109 6.84 5.01 -13.69
CA ARG A 109 8.10 5.07 -14.46
C ARG A 109 7.73 5.27 -15.92
N SER A 110 8.20 6.35 -16.55
CA SER A 110 8.07 6.50 -18.00
C SER A 110 8.77 5.31 -18.69
N LYS A 111 8.15 4.75 -19.74
CA LYS A 111 8.87 3.83 -20.62
C LYS A 111 10.06 4.63 -21.17
N ARG A 112 11.27 4.12 -20.96
CA ARG A 112 12.43 4.64 -21.72
C ARG A 112 12.15 4.30 -23.18
N GLU A 113 12.05 5.30 -24.04
CA GLU A 113 12.11 5.07 -25.48
C GLU A 113 13.47 4.41 -25.75
N ALA A 114 13.44 3.19 -26.25
CA ALA A 114 14.64 2.60 -26.84
C ALA A 114 14.82 3.32 -28.17
N SER A 115 15.80 4.22 -28.26
CA SER A 115 16.24 4.78 -29.54
C SER A 115 16.58 3.61 -30.46
N SER A 116 15.87 3.53 -31.59
CA SER A 116 16.20 2.62 -32.70
C SER A 116 17.38 3.15 -33.49
#